data_AF-A0A7D9EIN2-F1
#
_entry.id   AF-A0A7D9EIN2-F1
#
_cell.length_a   1.000
_cell.length_b   1.000
_cell.length_c   1.000
_cell.angle_alpha   90.00
_cell.angle_beta   90.00
_cell.angle_gamma   90.00
#
_symmetry.space_group_name_H-M   'P 1'
#
loop_
_entity.id
_entity.type
_entity.pdbx_description
1 polymer ?
#
loop_
_entity_poly.entity_id
_entity_poly.type
_entity_poly.pdbx_seq_one_letter_code
_entity_poly.pdbx_strand_id
1 'polypeptide(L)'
;LGKYLTEDFLNNVLEWTLYICTFVFLLPVNDTKSKSQIEAGAIAIFIAWINFIWFLRRLPKFGIYVILTQNVFFSLLKTLPVVVLFVVAFAMTFLLLRSKDYAFSTIPWSALTTLIMMGGEIDYRDVFLDNKSSVYIIQCVFLVLFFLVMSIVVMNVFVGLAVGDTGEMMNRIKAESRRSKIRLIANRKFKDIETIRVDK
;
A
#
# COMPACT_ATOMS: atom_id res chain seq x y z
N LEU A 1 -14.45 -10.73 -14.32
CA LEU A 1 -13.43 -11.69 -14.78
C LEU A 1 -12.00 -11.18 -14.53
N GLY A 2 -11.63 -9.98 -15.01
CA GLY A 2 -10.27 -9.44 -14.84
C GLY A 2 -9.78 -9.31 -13.39
N LYS A 3 -10.62 -8.87 -12.44
CA LYS A 3 -10.22 -8.69 -11.03
C LYS A 3 -9.88 -10.01 -10.31
N TYR A 4 -10.59 -11.09 -10.63
CA TYR A 4 -10.34 -12.41 -10.05
C TYR A 4 -9.04 -13.02 -10.58
N LEU A 5 -8.79 -12.91 -11.89
CA LEU A 5 -7.55 -13.39 -12.52
C LEU A 5 -6.30 -12.69 -11.97
N THR A 6 -6.37 -11.38 -11.69
CA THR A 6 -5.24 -10.64 -11.10
C THR A 6 -4.98 -11.02 -9.64
N GLU A 7 -6.01 -11.30 -8.84
CA GLU A 7 -5.82 -11.71 -7.44
C GLU A 7 -5.19 -13.10 -7.35
N ASP A 8 -5.66 -14.04 -8.18
CA ASP A 8 -5.11 -15.40 -8.23
C ASP A 8 -3.66 -15.39 -8.77
N PHE A 9 -3.36 -14.56 -9.76
CA PHE A 9 -1.99 -14.38 -10.26
C PHE A 9 -1.04 -13.85 -9.18
N LEU A 10 -1.46 -12.84 -8.41
CA LEU A 10 -0.62 -12.27 -7.34
C LEU A 10 -0.37 -13.24 -6.19
N ASN A 11 -1.38 -14.02 -5.78
CA ASN A 11 -1.23 -15.10 -4.80
C ASN A 11 -0.18 -16.10 -5.27
N ASN A 12 -0.30 -16.54 -6.53
CA ASN A 12 0.66 -17.48 -7.10
C ASN A 12 2.07 -16.88 -7.11
N VAL A 13 2.27 -15.67 -7.63
CA VAL A 13 3.61 -15.05 -7.67
C VAL A 13 4.25 -14.95 -6.27
N LEU A 14 3.48 -14.59 -5.24
CA LEU A 14 3.99 -14.51 -3.88
C LEU A 14 4.33 -15.88 -3.28
N GLU A 15 3.50 -16.91 -3.51
CA GLU A 15 3.80 -18.28 -3.08
C GLU A 15 5.07 -18.82 -3.74
N TRP A 16 5.21 -18.64 -5.06
CA TRP A 16 6.41 -19.06 -5.79
C TRP A 16 7.66 -18.35 -5.29
N THR A 17 7.57 -17.03 -5.06
CA THR A 17 8.68 -16.24 -4.51
C THR A 17 9.05 -16.73 -3.10
N LEU A 18 8.06 -17.01 -2.26
CA LEU A 18 8.27 -17.57 -0.92
C LEU A 18 9.02 -18.91 -0.98
N TYR A 19 8.59 -19.82 -1.86
CA TYR A 19 9.23 -21.13 -2.00
C TYR A 19 10.68 -21.03 -2.49
N ILE A 20 10.93 -20.17 -3.48
CA ILE A 20 12.29 -19.93 -4.01
C ILE A 20 13.19 -19.32 -2.92
N CYS A 21 12.75 -18.28 -2.23
CA CYS A 21 13.53 -17.64 -1.16
C CYS A 21 13.81 -18.59 0.02
N THR A 22 12.82 -19.41 0.39
CA THR A 22 12.98 -20.43 1.43
C THR A 22 13.98 -21.50 1.00
N PHE A 23 13.92 -21.95 -0.25
CA PHE A 23 14.87 -22.91 -0.80
C PHE A 23 16.31 -22.36 -0.78
N VAL A 24 16.51 -21.12 -1.24
CA VAL A 24 17.82 -20.44 -1.22
C VAL A 24 18.37 -20.31 0.21
N PHE A 25 17.51 -20.04 1.20
CA PHE A 25 17.89 -19.99 2.62
C PHE A 25 18.30 -21.36 3.20
N LEU A 26 17.67 -22.44 2.71
CA LEU A 26 17.87 -23.82 3.18
C LEU A 26 18.97 -24.60 2.45
N LEU A 27 19.44 -24.15 1.28
CA LEU A 27 20.57 -24.76 0.57
C LEU A 27 21.75 -25.01 1.53
N PRO A 28 22.45 -26.16 1.43
CA PRO A 28 23.40 -26.59 2.44
C PRO A 28 24.52 -25.57 2.61
N VAL A 29 24.80 -25.31 3.88
CA VAL A 29 25.56 -24.18 4.39
C VAL A 29 26.76 -24.74 5.10
N ASN A 30 27.93 -24.16 4.85
CA ASN A 30 29.03 -24.22 5.81
C ASN A 30 28.55 -23.76 7.21
N ASP A 31 29.35 -23.85 8.26
CA ASP A 31 28.92 -23.41 9.61
C ASP A 31 28.43 -21.95 9.69
N THR A 32 28.71 -21.12 8.67
CA THR A 32 28.26 -19.72 8.57
C THR A 32 27.36 -19.48 7.35
N LYS A 33 26.21 -18.83 7.57
CA LYS A 33 25.27 -18.40 6.53
C LYS A 33 25.88 -17.27 5.69
N SER A 34 25.74 -17.34 4.36
CA SER A 34 26.16 -16.26 3.45
C SER A 34 25.21 -15.05 3.51
N LYS A 35 25.70 -13.85 3.15
CA LYS A 35 24.88 -12.62 3.09
C LYS A 35 23.62 -12.81 2.25
N SER A 36 23.73 -13.43 1.08
CA SER A 36 22.59 -13.68 0.18
C SER A 36 21.57 -14.66 0.77
N GLN A 37 22.00 -15.59 1.64
CA GLN A 37 21.07 -16.47 2.33
C GLN A 37 20.29 -15.70 3.40
N ILE A 38 20.95 -14.80 4.13
CA ILE A 38 20.29 -13.94 5.12
C ILE A 38 19.28 -13.01 4.43
N GLU A 39 19.65 -12.40 3.31
CA GLU A 39 18.75 -11.57 2.49
C GLU A 39 17.53 -12.38 2.00
N ALA A 40 17.75 -13.58 1.44
CA ALA A 40 16.67 -14.45 1.00
C ALA A 40 15.76 -14.89 2.17
N GLY A 41 16.34 -15.19 3.34
CA GLY A 41 15.59 -15.53 4.54
C GLY A 41 14.72 -14.38 5.04
N ALA A 42 15.24 -13.14 5.04
CA ALA A 42 14.47 -11.95 5.41
C ALA A 42 13.27 -11.74 4.47
N ILE A 43 13.49 -11.87 3.16
CA ILE A 43 12.42 -11.78 2.15
C ILE A 43 11.38 -12.89 2.35
N ALA A 44 11.82 -14.13 2.59
CA ALA A 44 10.93 -15.27 2.83
C ALA A 44 10.05 -15.04 4.06
N ILE A 45 10.61 -14.60 5.19
CA ILE A 45 9.87 -14.32 6.42
C ILE A 45 8.82 -13.22 6.18
N PHE A 46 9.20 -12.14 5.48
CA PHE A 46 8.27 -11.06 5.17
C PHE A 46 7.11 -11.54 4.30
N ILE A 47 7.40 -12.25 3.20
CA ILE A 47 6.37 -12.77 2.29
C ILE A 47 5.48 -13.80 3.01
N ALA A 48 6.02 -14.63 3.90
CA ALA A 48 5.24 -15.60 4.68
C ALA A 48 4.15 -14.90 5.53
N TRP A 49 4.47 -13.78 6.18
CA TRP A 49 3.49 -13.00 6.94
C TRP A 49 2.46 -12.31 6.05
N ILE A 50 2.84 -11.81 4.87
CA ILE A 50 1.89 -11.26 3.89
C ILE A 50 0.92 -12.34 3.39
N ASN A 51 1.43 -13.52 3.04
CA ASN A 51 0.60 -14.67 2.65
C ASN A 51 -0.33 -15.11 3.79
N PHE A 52 0.14 -15.07 5.04
CA PHE A 52 -0.69 -15.35 6.19
C PHE A 52 -1.84 -14.34 6.33
N ILE A 53 -1.59 -13.04 6.18
CA ILE A 53 -2.65 -12.01 6.17
C ILE A 53 -3.68 -12.31 5.07
N TRP A 54 -3.24 -12.75 3.90
CA TRP A 54 -4.13 -13.11 2.80
C TRP A 54 -4.94 -14.38 3.10
N PHE A 55 -4.37 -15.35 3.80
CA PHE A 55 -5.11 -16.51 4.29
C PHE A 55 -6.24 -16.12 5.28
N LEU A 56 -6.00 -15.11 6.14
CA LEU A 56 -7.02 -14.61 7.08
C LEU A 56 -8.28 -14.04 6.37
N ARG A 57 -8.20 -13.73 5.07
CA ARG A 57 -9.36 -13.37 4.23
C ARG A 57 -10.49 -14.40 4.30
N ARG A 58 -10.16 -15.68 4.48
CA ARG A 58 -11.16 -16.78 4.52
C ARG A 58 -11.87 -16.90 5.87
N LEU A 59 -11.41 -16.20 6.90
CA LEU A 59 -12.02 -16.27 8.23
C LEU A 59 -13.31 -15.44 8.30
N PRO A 60 -14.41 -15.98 8.87
CA PRO A 60 -15.72 -15.34 8.84
C PRO A 60 -15.80 -14.00 9.61
N LYS A 61 -14.92 -13.76 10.57
CA LYS A 61 -14.88 -12.50 11.35
C LYS A 61 -13.83 -11.50 10.85
N PHE A 62 -12.62 -11.99 10.52
CA PHE A 62 -11.50 -11.13 10.13
C PHE A 62 -11.45 -10.85 8.62
N GLY A 63 -12.05 -11.70 7.80
CA GLY A 63 -11.91 -11.64 6.36
C GLY A 63 -12.42 -10.34 5.73
N ILE A 64 -13.48 -9.75 6.28
CA ILE A 64 -14.01 -8.47 5.81
C ILE A 64 -12.99 -7.34 5.96
N TYR A 65 -12.27 -7.28 7.10
CA TYR A 65 -11.26 -6.25 7.34
C TYR A 65 -10.06 -6.44 6.41
N VAL A 66 -9.62 -7.69 6.19
CA VAL A 66 -8.54 -8.00 5.25
C VAL A 66 -8.91 -7.57 3.83
N ILE A 67 -10.13 -7.88 3.37
CA ILE A 67 -10.63 -7.48 2.04
C ILE A 67 -10.65 -5.95 1.90
N LEU A 68 -11.12 -5.25 2.93
CA LEU A 68 -11.19 -3.79 2.93
C LEU A 68 -9.79 -3.18 2.79
N THR A 69 -8.84 -3.62 3.61
CA THR A 69 -7.44 -3.15 3.58
C THR A 69 -6.77 -3.46 2.24
N GLN A 70 -6.96 -4.65 1.67
CA GLN A 70 -6.42 -5.01 0.36
C GLN A 70 -6.92 -4.07 -0.74
N ASN A 71 -8.22 -3.76 -0.75
CA ASN A 71 -8.77 -2.88 -1.77
C ASN A 71 -8.22 -1.46 -1.66
N VAL A 72 -8.14 -0.91 -0.44
CA VAL A 72 -7.50 0.40 -0.22
C VAL A 72 -6.05 0.37 -0.71
N PHE A 73 -5.28 -0.65 -0.34
CA PHE A 73 -3.89 -0.81 -0.77
C PHE A 73 -3.73 -0.79 -2.30
N PHE A 74 -4.53 -1.57 -3.04
CA PHE A 74 -4.48 -1.57 -4.51
C PHE A 74 -4.89 -0.22 -5.12
N SER A 75 -5.84 0.48 -4.50
CA SER A 75 -6.20 1.84 -4.94
C SER A 75 -5.07 2.84 -4.69
N LEU A 76 -4.34 2.72 -3.58
CA LEU A 76 -3.12 3.52 -3.37
C LEU A 76 -2.06 3.21 -4.43
N LEU A 77 -1.83 1.94 -4.76
CA LEU A 77 -0.88 1.57 -5.82
C LEU A 77 -1.24 2.16 -7.19
N LYS A 78 -2.53 2.27 -7.52
CA LYS A 78 -2.97 2.90 -8.79
C LYS A 78 -2.65 4.38 -8.88
N THR A 79 -2.50 5.08 -7.75
CA THR A 79 -2.23 6.52 -7.72
C THR A 79 -0.77 6.86 -7.49
N LEU A 80 0.03 5.87 -7.14
CA LEU A 80 1.48 5.94 -6.98
C LEU A 80 2.23 6.51 -8.20
N PRO A 81 1.86 6.23 -9.48
CA PRO A 81 2.55 6.81 -10.64
C PRO A 81 2.54 8.35 -10.65
N VAL A 82 1.43 8.97 -10.23
CA VAL A 82 1.33 10.43 -10.14
C VAL A 82 2.25 10.96 -9.04
N VAL A 83 2.29 10.28 -7.90
CA VAL A 83 3.18 10.62 -6.77
C VAL A 83 4.65 10.52 -7.19
N VAL A 84 5.03 9.47 -7.91
CA VAL A 84 6.42 9.28 -8.39
C VAL A 84 6.86 10.42 -9.30
N LEU A 85 5.98 10.94 -10.16
CA LEU A 85 6.32 12.09 -11.01
C LEU A 85 6.66 13.34 -10.18
N PHE A 86 5.89 13.62 -9.12
CA PHE A 86 6.21 14.72 -8.20
C PHE A 86 7.53 14.48 -7.46
N VAL A 87 7.73 13.27 -6.94
CA VAL A 87 8.96 12.90 -6.24
C VAL A 87 10.17 13.10 -7.14
N VAL A 88 10.13 12.64 -8.39
CA VAL A 88 11.24 12.80 -9.34
C VAL A 88 11.49 14.27 -9.65
N ALA A 89 10.44 15.07 -9.87
CA ALA A 89 10.58 16.50 -10.17
C ALA A 89 11.25 17.27 -9.02
N PHE A 90 10.79 17.04 -7.78
CA PHE A 90 11.38 17.69 -6.60
C PHE A 90 12.76 17.13 -6.26
N ALA A 91 12.98 15.82 -6.40
CA ALA A 91 14.28 15.20 -6.17
C ALA A 91 15.37 15.77 -7.09
N MET A 92 15.07 15.91 -8.39
CA MET A 92 15.99 16.53 -9.34
C MET A 92 16.24 18.01 -9.03
N THR A 93 15.21 18.72 -8.57
CA THR A 93 15.34 20.13 -8.16
C THR A 93 16.24 20.27 -6.92
N PHE A 94 16.03 19.44 -5.90
CA PHE A 94 16.86 19.46 -4.70
C PHE A 94 18.27 18.92 -4.94
N LEU A 95 18.46 17.95 -5.83
CA LEU A 95 19.77 17.52 -6.30
C LEU A 95 20.61 18.69 -6.82
N LEU A 96 20.01 19.59 -7.60
CA LEU A 96 20.71 20.78 -8.12
C LEU A 96 20.92 21.85 -7.06
N LEU A 97 19.91 22.11 -6.24
CA LEU A 97 19.97 23.16 -5.22
C LEU A 97 20.82 22.79 -4.01
N ARG A 98 20.97 21.49 -3.70
CA ARG A 98 21.64 20.95 -2.51
C ARG A 98 22.70 19.90 -2.84
N SER A 99 23.35 20.01 -4.00
CA SER A 99 24.38 19.06 -4.46
C SER A 99 25.57 18.85 -3.50
N LYS A 100 25.77 19.75 -2.52
CA LYS A 100 26.80 19.65 -1.48
C LYS A 100 26.43 18.71 -0.34
N ASP A 101 25.16 18.36 -0.18
CA ASP A 101 24.71 17.43 0.85
C ASP A 101 24.85 15.99 0.41
N TYR A 102 25.23 15.13 1.35
CA TYR A 102 25.26 13.69 1.10
C TYR A 102 23.88 13.14 0.68
N ALA A 103 22.81 13.65 1.29
CA ALA A 103 21.43 13.26 1.01
C ALA A 103 21.00 13.57 -0.44
N PHE A 104 21.61 14.57 -1.07
CA PHE A 104 21.32 15.00 -2.43
C PHE A 104 22.53 14.83 -3.35
N SER A 105 23.37 13.83 -3.10
CA SER A 105 24.59 13.58 -3.88
C SER A 105 24.35 12.78 -5.17
N THR A 106 23.36 11.88 -5.17
CA THR A 106 23.02 11.06 -6.33
C THR A 106 21.51 11.06 -6.58
N ILE A 107 21.11 10.67 -7.81
CA ILE A 107 19.68 10.59 -8.18
C ILE A 107 18.90 9.62 -7.27
N PRO A 108 19.37 8.38 -6.98
CA PRO A 108 18.64 7.49 -6.07
C PRO A 108 18.54 8.03 -4.64
N TRP A 109 19.61 8.63 -4.11
CA TRP A 109 19.61 9.19 -2.76
C TRP A 109 18.68 10.40 -2.66
N SER A 110 18.74 11.33 -3.62
CA SER A 110 17.85 12.49 -3.65
C SER A 110 16.36 12.09 -3.77
N ALA A 111 16.05 11.06 -4.56
CA ALA A 111 14.69 10.52 -4.65
C ALA A 111 14.23 9.91 -3.32
N LEU A 112 15.10 9.11 -2.67
CA LEU A 112 14.81 8.52 -1.35
C LEU A 112 14.62 9.59 -0.27
N THR A 113 15.50 10.59 -0.21
CA THR A 113 15.38 11.71 0.72
C THR A 113 14.10 12.50 0.48
N THR A 114 13.74 12.76 -0.79
CA THR A 114 12.48 13.46 -1.14
C THR A 114 11.25 12.65 -0.72
N LEU A 115 11.29 11.31 -0.83
CA LEU A 115 10.23 10.42 -0.33
C LEU A 115 10.11 10.45 1.21
N ILE A 116 11.23 10.49 1.93
CA ILE A 116 11.24 10.60 3.38
C ILE A 116 10.66 11.96 3.81
N MET A 117 11.10 13.05 3.16
CA MET A 117 10.57 14.39 3.39
C MET A 117 9.06 14.50 3.11
N MET A 118 8.56 13.76 2.12
CA MET A 118 7.13 13.66 1.81
C MET A 118 6.33 13.02 2.96
N GLY A 119 6.96 12.15 3.76
CA GLY A 119 6.37 11.55 4.97
C GLY A 119 6.16 12.54 6.12
N GLY A 120 6.60 13.79 5.98
CA GLY A 120 6.47 14.84 7.01
C GLY A 120 7.68 14.95 7.94
N GLU A 121 8.69 14.08 7.77
CA GLU A 121 9.98 14.21 8.43
C GLU A 121 10.82 15.26 7.70
N ILE A 122 10.58 16.53 8.03
CA ILE A 122 11.39 17.64 7.53
C ILE A 122 12.36 18.03 8.63
N ASP A 123 13.60 17.53 8.56
CA ASP A 123 14.69 18.10 9.35
C ASP A 123 15.16 19.42 8.71
N TYR A 124 14.27 20.41 8.72
CA TYR A 124 14.49 21.64 7.97
C TYR A 124 15.61 22.49 8.59
N ARG A 125 15.88 22.28 9.87
CA ARG A 125 16.77 23.12 10.66
C ARG A 125 18.22 22.90 10.27
N ASP A 126 18.61 21.64 10.11
CA ASP A 126 19.97 21.30 9.73
C ASP A 126 20.17 21.34 8.21
N VAL A 127 19.12 21.08 7.43
CA VAL A 127 19.19 21.05 5.96
C VAL A 127 18.97 22.42 5.31
N PHE A 128 18.15 23.32 5.85
CA PHE A 128 17.78 24.56 5.13
C PHE A 128 18.13 25.87 5.83
N LEU A 129 18.66 25.88 7.07
CA LEU A 129 19.04 27.12 7.76
C LEU A 129 20.53 27.49 7.67
N ASP A 130 21.42 26.65 7.11
CA ASP A 130 22.82 27.04 6.95
C ASP A 130 22.93 28.10 5.83
N ASN A 131 23.03 29.36 6.27
CA ASN A 131 22.88 30.60 5.50
C ASN A 131 24.08 30.91 4.58
N LYS A 132 24.65 29.89 3.94
CA LYS A 132 25.91 29.96 3.19
C LYS A 132 25.77 29.75 1.68
N SER A 133 24.54 29.53 1.18
CA SER A 133 24.29 29.30 -0.24
C SER A 133 23.86 30.59 -0.96
N SER A 134 24.48 30.89 -2.09
CA SER A 134 24.07 32.02 -2.96
C SER A 134 22.65 31.86 -3.53
N VAL A 135 22.06 30.67 -3.40
CA VAL A 135 20.75 30.28 -3.91
C VAL A 135 19.73 30.06 -2.79
N TYR A 136 19.99 30.57 -1.58
CA TYR A 136 19.14 30.38 -0.40
C TYR A 136 17.66 30.74 -0.64
N ILE A 137 17.39 31.88 -1.29
CA ILE A 137 16.02 32.33 -1.57
C ILE A 137 15.26 31.31 -2.42
N ILE A 138 15.89 30.77 -3.46
CA ILE A 138 15.23 29.81 -4.36
C ILE A 138 15.03 28.46 -3.66
N GLN A 139 15.95 28.06 -2.78
CA GLN A 139 15.79 26.88 -1.92
C GLN A 139 14.55 27.02 -1.04
N CYS A 140 14.37 28.16 -0.37
CA CYS A 140 13.18 28.42 0.44
C CYS A 140 11.89 28.40 -0.39
N VAL A 141 11.90 29.00 -1.58
CA VAL A 141 10.72 29.01 -2.47
C VAL A 141 10.34 27.58 -2.89
N PHE A 142 11.29 26.77 -3.34
CA PHE A 142 11.02 25.38 -3.72
C PHE A 142 10.64 24.51 -2.52
N LEU A 143 11.13 24.80 -1.32
CA LEU A 143 10.74 24.11 -0.10
C LEU A 143 9.29 24.42 0.30
N VAL A 144 8.88 25.69 0.25
CA VAL A 144 7.48 26.09 0.49
C VAL A 144 6.56 25.48 -0.57
N LEU A 145 6.98 25.51 -1.84
CA LEU A 145 6.23 24.88 -2.93
C LEU A 145 6.09 23.37 -2.71
N PHE A 146 7.17 22.69 -2.34
CA PHE A 146 7.16 21.27 -1.98
C PHE A 146 6.18 21.00 -0.84
N PHE A 147 6.24 21.78 0.24
CA PHE A 147 5.33 21.60 1.37
C PHE A 147 3.86 21.76 0.98
N LEU A 148 3.53 22.77 0.17
CA LEU A 148 2.16 22.99 -0.32
C LEU A 148 1.70 21.84 -1.23
N VAL A 149 2.54 21.45 -2.20
CA VAL A 149 2.22 20.35 -3.12
C VAL A 149 2.07 19.04 -2.34
N MET A 150 2.95 18.74 -1.38
CA MET A 150 2.84 17.51 -0.59
C MET A 150 1.65 17.54 0.38
N SER A 151 1.33 18.67 1.00
CA SER A 151 0.13 18.80 1.82
C SER A 151 -1.15 18.55 1.02
N ILE A 152 -1.18 18.97 -0.25
CA ILE A 152 -2.33 18.75 -1.15
C ILE A 152 -2.33 17.31 -1.72
N VAL A 153 -1.20 16.85 -2.24
CA VAL A 153 -1.08 15.57 -2.96
C VAL A 153 -1.11 14.39 -1.99
N VAL A 154 -0.43 14.45 -0.85
CA VAL A 154 -0.35 13.31 0.07
C VAL A 154 -1.64 13.18 0.87
N MET A 155 -1.96 14.16 1.71
CA MET A 155 -3.10 14.03 2.62
C MET A 155 -4.43 13.94 1.85
N ASN A 156 -4.68 14.82 0.87
CA ASN A 156 -6.02 14.87 0.27
C ASN A 156 -6.27 13.76 -0.76
N VAL A 157 -5.26 13.31 -1.50
CA VAL A 157 -5.44 12.19 -2.45
C VAL A 157 -5.47 10.86 -1.72
N PHE A 158 -4.54 10.59 -0.79
CA PHE A 158 -4.54 9.33 -0.06
C PHE A 158 -5.77 9.19 0.84
N VAL A 159 -6.15 10.24 1.59
CA VAL A 159 -7.36 10.20 2.43
C VAL A 159 -8.63 10.21 1.58
N GLY A 160 -8.69 11.04 0.53
CA GLY A 160 -9.85 11.13 -0.35
C GLY A 160 -10.17 9.81 -1.05
N LEU A 161 -9.14 9.10 -1.53
CA LEU A 161 -9.30 7.78 -2.15
C LEU A 161 -9.59 6.70 -1.11
N ALA A 162 -8.85 6.68 0.00
CA ALA A 162 -9.05 5.67 1.04
C ALA A 162 -10.47 5.76 1.63
N VAL A 163 -10.96 6.96 1.92
CA VAL A 163 -12.31 7.17 2.48
C VAL A 163 -13.39 6.91 1.42
N GLY A 164 -13.17 7.35 0.18
CA GLY A 164 -14.10 7.09 -0.94
C GLY A 164 -14.29 5.59 -1.18
N ASP A 165 -13.19 4.87 -1.39
CA ASP A 165 -13.22 3.44 -1.69
C ASP A 165 -13.76 2.60 -0.52
N THR A 166 -13.36 2.94 0.70
CA THR A 166 -13.84 2.28 1.92
C THR A 166 -15.33 2.52 2.10
N GLY A 167 -15.81 3.75 1.91
CA GLY A 167 -17.21 4.13 2.05
C GLY A 167 -18.10 3.42 1.03
N GLU A 168 -17.71 3.43 -0.24
CA GLU A 168 -18.43 2.73 -1.31
C GLU A 168 -18.50 1.22 -1.06
N MET A 169 -17.36 0.61 -0.71
CA MET A 169 -17.30 -0.82 -0.43
C MET A 169 -18.19 -1.21 0.76
N MET A 170 -18.11 -0.46 1.86
CA MET A 170 -18.92 -0.69 3.05
C MET A 170 -20.41 -0.57 2.75
N ASN A 171 -20.81 0.41 1.93
CA ASN A 171 -22.19 0.58 1.51
C ASN A 171 -22.69 -0.62 0.68
N ARG A 172 -21.86 -1.18 -0.20
CA ARG A 172 -22.18 -2.41 -0.95
C ARG A 172 -22.36 -3.61 -0.03
N ILE A 173 -21.44 -3.85 0.91
CA ILE A 173 -21.53 -4.96 1.89
C ILE A 173 -22.81 -4.84 2.73
N LYS A 174 -23.15 -3.64 3.20
CA LYS A 174 -24.39 -3.37 3.95
C LYS A 174 -25.64 -3.59 3.11
N ALA A 175 -25.62 -3.24 1.82
CA ALA A 175 -26.74 -3.46 0.91
C ALA A 175 -26.96 -4.96 0.64
N GLU A 176 -25.89 -5.71 0.40
CA GLU A 176 -25.95 -7.17 0.21
C GLU A 176 -26.45 -7.89 1.46
N SER A 177 -25.95 -7.51 2.64
CA SER A 177 -26.40 -8.07 3.92
C SER A 177 -27.90 -7.87 4.15
N ARG A 178 -28.44 -6.69 3.76
CA ARG A 178 -29.88 -6.42 3.79
C ARG A 178 -30.66 -7.29 2.81
N ARG A 179 -30.18 -7.43 1.58
CA ARG A 179 -30.80 -8.30 0.55
C ARG A 179 -30.84 -9.77 0.98
N SER A 180 -29.74 -10.27 1.55
CA SER A 180 -29.66 -11.65 2.06
C SER A 180 -30.68 -11.90 3.16
N LYS A 181 -30.85 -10.96 4.12
CA LYS A 181 -31.90 -11.07 5.16
C LYS A 181 -33.31 -11.10 4.57
N ILE A 182 -33.61 -10.23 3.60
CA ILE A 182 -34.92 -10.19 2.93
C ILE A 182 -35.20 -11.51 2.20
N ARG A 183 -34.21 -12.06 1.47
CA ARG A 183 -34.35 -13.36 0.80
C ARG A 183 -34.65 -14.49 1.76
N LEU A 184 -34.01 -14.51 2.93
CA LEU A 184 -34.27 -15.53 3.96
C LEU A 184 -35.70 -15.44 4.50
N ILE A 185 -36.20 -14.22 4.74
CA ILE A 185 -37.59 -14.01 5.20
C ILE A 185 -38.60 -14.42 4.12
N ALA A 186 -38.35 -14.04 2.86
CA ALA A 186 -39.20 -14.41 1.74
C ALA A 186 -39.25 -15.92 1.52
N ASN A 187 -38.08 -16.59 1.57
CA ASN A 187 -37.99 -18.04 1.40
C ASN A 187 -38.65 -18.80 2.56
N ARG A 188 -38.55 -18.27 3.79
CA ARG A 188 -39.27 -18.82 4.95
C ARG A 188 -40.78 -18.72 4.75
N LYS A 189 -41.30 -17.53 4.39
CA LYS A 189 -42.74 -17.33 4.12
C LYS A 189 -43.26 -18.23 3.00
N PHE A 190 -42.49 -18.40 1.92
CA PHE A 190 -42.90 -19.26 0.81
C PHE A 190 -43.04 -20.71 1.24
N LYS A 191 -42.07 -21.22 2.02
CA LYS A 191 -42.11 -22.57 2.56
C LYS A 191 -43.30 -22.80 3.50
N ASP A 192 -43.61 -21.82 4.35
CA ASP A 192 -44.76 -21.89 5.27
C ASP A 192 -46.09 -22.03 4.48
N ILE A 193 -46.24 -21.30 3.36
CA ILE A 193 -47.42 -21.35 2.48
C ILE A 193 -47.55 -22.72 1.78
N GLU A 194 -46.44 -23.32 1.33
CA GLU A 194 -46.46 -24.66 0.73
C GLU A 194 -46.87 -25.73 1.73
N THR A 195 -46.38 -25.70 2.97
CA THR A 195 -46.82 -26.65 4.02
C THR A 195 -48.32 -26.54 4.30
N ILE A 196 -48.87 -25.33 4.38
CA ILE A 196 -50.32 -25.13 4.59
C ILE A 196 -51.15 -25.64 3.40
N ARG A 197 -50.57 -25.66 2.19
CA ARG A 197 -51.24 -26.15 0.98
C ARG A 197 -51.20 -27.68 0.85
N VAL A 198 -50.22 -28.35 1.46
CA VAL A 198 -50.08 -29.81 1.42
C VAL A 198 -50.90 -30.50 2.52
N ASP A 199 -51.21 -29.80 3.63
CA ASP A 199 -52.07 -30.27 4.71
C ASP A 199 -53.59 -30.07 4.46
N LYS A 200 -53.99 -29.62 3.26
CA LYS A 200 -55.39 -29.45 2.81
C LYS A 200 -55.70 -30.34 1.61
#